data_AF-A0A0C2FVT9-F1
#
_entry.id   AF-A0A0C2FVT9-F1
#
_cell.length_a   1.000
_cell.length_b   1.000
_cell.length_c   1.000
_cell.angle_alpha   90.00
_cell.angle_beta   90.00
_cell.angle_gamma   90.00
#
_symmetry.space_group_name_H-M   'P 1'
#
loop_
_entity.id
_entity.type
_entity.pdbx_description
1 polymer ?
#
loop_
_entity_poly.entity_id
_entity_poly.type
_entity_poly.pdbx_seq_one_letter_code
_entity_poly.pdbx_strand_id
1 'polypeptide(L)'
;TASVIVAGLIATTRVTNKKLCEQKFVFHGAGAAGLGIAELMVTHMLDEGATEEQACKCIYMNDIGGLVTKKRAEKMTERHRRFAKAGVSTQGGAFTPEIIKEMAAMNERPIIFALSNPTQKAECTAKDAITHTN
;
A
#
# COMPACT_ATOMS: atom_id res chain seq x y z
N THR A 1 -9.73 -8.20 -8.70
CA THR A 1 -8.64 -7.89 -7.75
C THR A 1 -8.98 -6.74 -6.83
N ALA A 2 -9.19 -5.51 -7.30
CA ALA A 2 -9.44 -4.36 -6.42
C ALA A 2 -10.53 -4.59 -5.34
N SER A 3 -11.72 -5.05 -5.74
CA SER A 3 -12.84 -5.29 -4.81
C SER A 3 -12.53 -6.29 -3.69
N VAL A 4 -11.94 -7.45 -4.00
CA VAL A 4 -11.61 -8.46 -2.98
C VAL A 4 -10.54 -7.95 -2.01
N ILE A 5 -9.58 -7.16 -2.48
CA ILE A 5 -8.55 -6.57 -1.62
C ILE A 5 -9.15 -5.53 -0.70
N VAL A 6 -9.98 -4.62 -1.23
CA VAL A 6 -10.66 -3.61 -0.41
C VAL A 6 -11.59 -4.26 0.60
N ALA A 7 -12.32 -5.32 0.23
CA ALA A 7 -13.11 -6.10 1.19
C ALA A 7 -12.26 -6.69 2.33
N GLY A 8 -11.07 -7.22 2.00
CA GLY A 8 -10.10 -7.69 2.98
C GLY A 8 -9.62 -6.57 3.91
N LEU A 9 -9.27 -5.40 3.36
CA LEU A 9 -8.85 -4.23 4.15
C LEU A 9 -9.98 -3.74 5.06
N ILE A 10 -11.21 -3.65 4.57
CA ILE A 10 -12.39 -3.32 5.39
C ILE A 10 -12.58 -4.36 6.51
N ALA A 11 -12.34 -5.65 6.25
CA ALA A 11 -12.39 -6.64 7.32
C ALA A 11 -11.31 -6.41 8.39
N THR A 12 -10.11 -5.93 8.02
CA THR A 12 -9.05 -5.63 8.98
C THR A 12 -9.36 -4.44 9.90
N THR A 13 -10.18 -3.47 9.46
CA THR A 13 -10.52 -2.31 10.31
C THR A 13 -11.25 -2.72 11.59
N ARG A 14 -12.00 -3.83 11.56
CA ARG A 14 -12.67 -4.44 12.71
C ARG A 14 -11.70 -5.02 13.74
N VAL A 15 -10.46 -5.31 13.32
CA VAL A 15 -9.39 -5.83 14.20
C VAL A 15 -8.49 -4.71 14.68
N THR A 16 -8.15 -3.76 13.80
CA THR A 16 -7.26 -2.64 14.14
C THR A 16 -7.98 -1.49 14.84
N ASN A 17 -9.32 -1.46 14.83
CA ASN A 17 -10.16 -0.35 15.27
C ASN A 17 -9.74 1.01 14.66
N LYS A 18 -9.35 0.99 13.38
CA LYS A 18 -8.88 2.16 12.63
C LYS A 18 -9.53 2.14 11.25
N LYS A 19 -10.08 3.27 10.82
CA LYS A 19 -10.59 3.45 9.45
C LYS A 19 -9.44 3.44 8.45
N LEU A 20 -9.73 3.22 7.17
CA LEU A 20 -8.67 3.19 6.16
C LEU A 20 -7.95 4.54 6.06
N CYS A 21 -8.65 5.67 6.17
CA CYS A 21 -8.02 7.00 6.10
C CYS A 21 -7.08 7.32 7.29
N GLU A 22 -7.14 6.53 8.37
CA GLU A 22 -6.27 6.66 9.56
C GLU A 22 -5.04 5.74 9.49
N GLN A 23 -5.00 4.85 8.49
CA GLN A 23 -3.90 3.92 8.25
C GLN A 23 -2.95 4.47 7.19
N LYS A 24 -1.76 3.89 7.05
CA LYS A 24 -0.84 4.19 5.94
C LYS A 24 -0.59 2.92 5.15
N PHE A 25 -0.82 2.98 3.85
CA PHE A 25 -0.67 1.84 2.94
C PHE A 25 0.51 2.05 2.03
N VAL A 26 1.36 1.03 1.91
CA VAL A 26 2.49 1.04 1.00
C VAL A 26 2.30 -0.09 -0.01
N PHE A 27 2.23 0.27 -1.29
CA PHE A 27 2.09 -0.65 -2.41
C PHE A 27 3.47 -0.94 -2.99
N HIS A 28 3.91 -2.20 -2.91
CA HIS A 28 5.05 -2.69 -3.67
C HIS A 28 4.58 -3.08 -5.09
N GLY A 29 4.39 -2.07 -5.93
CA GLY A 29 3.93 -2.20 -7.31
C GLY A 29 2.94 -1.10 -7.67
N ALA A 30 3.33 -0.21 -8.57
CA ALA A 30 2.46 0.84 -9.13
C ALA A 30 1.81 0.45 -10.47
N GLY A 31 1.65 -0.85 -10.73
CA GLY A 31 1.03 -1.37 -11.95
C GLY A 31 -0.49 -1.29 -11.95
N ALA A 32 -1.14 -1.91 -12.94
CA ALA A 32 -2.60 -1.89 -13.10
C ALA A 32 -3.36 -2.37 -11.85
N ALA A 33 -2.88 -3.43 -11.19
CA ALA A 33 -3.49 -3.96 -9.97
C ALA A 33 -3.34 -2.99 -8.79
N GLY A 34 -2.14 -2.48 -8.53
CA GLY A 34 -1.87 -1.54 -7.43
C GLY A 34 -2.67 -0.25 -7.57
N LEU A 35 -2.68 0.34 -8.77
CA LEU A 35 -3.49 1.53 -9.07
C LEU A 35 -4.98 1.26 -8.91
N GLY A 36 -5.49 0.13 -9.42
CA GLY A 36 -6.91 -0.21 -9.30
C GLY A 36 -7.36 -0.43 -7.85
N ILE A 37 -6.51 -1.04 -7.01
CA ILE A 37 -6.78 -1.18 -5.58
C ILE A 37 -6.79 0.19 -4.91
N ALA A 38 -5.77 1.02 -5.14
CA ALA A 38 -5.67 2.34 -4.53
C ALA A 38 -6.82 3.27 -4.91
N GLU A 39 -7.25 3.26 -6.18
CA GLU A 39 -8.41 4.03 -6.63
C GLU A 39 -9.70 3.60 -5.93
N LEU A 40 -9.93 2.29 -5.80
CA LEU A 40 -11.10 1.78 -5.11
C LEU A 40 -11.06 2.07 -3.59
N MET A 41 -9.87 2.05 -2.98
CA MET A 41 -9.70 2.51 -1.61
C MET A 41 -10.05 3.97 -1.45
N VAL A 42 -9.62 4.83 -2.38
CA VAL A 42 -9.99 6.26 -2.36
C VAL A 42 -11.51 6.42 -2.46
N THR A 43 -12.17 5.73 -3.40
CA THR A 43 -13.63 5.75 -3.50
C THR A 43 -14.29 5.37 -2.18
N HIS A 44 -13.87 4.28 -1.55
CA HIS A 44 -14.42 3.86 -0.27
C HIS A 44 -14.15 4.87 0.86
N MET A 45 -12.96 5.45 0.95
CA MET A 45 -12.64 6.48 1.95
C MET A 45 -13.48 7.75 1.77
N LEU A 46 -13.77 8.13 0.52
CA LEU A 46 -14.67 9.25 0.22
C LEU A 46 -16.10 8.93 0.69
N ASP A 47 -16.59 7.71 0.47
CA ASP A 47 -17.90 7.26 0.94
C ASP A 47 -17.98 7.26 2.49
N GLU A 48 -16.86 7.04 3.17
CA GLU A 48 -16.74 7.17 4.64
C GLU A 48 -16.60 8.63 5.13
N GLY A 49 -16.61 9.62 4.22
CA GLY A 49 -16.58 11.05 4.51
C GLY A 49 -15.19 11.69 4.51
N ALA A 50 -14.13 10.99 4.07
CA ALA A 50 -12.81 11.59 3.91
C ALA A 50 -12.78 12.52 2.68
N THR A 51 -11.82 13.46 2.65
CA THR A 51 -11.52 14.20 1.43
C THR A 51 -10.59 13.39 0.53
N GLU A 52 -10.59 13.72 -0.77
CA GLU A 52 -9.70 13.07 -1.73
C GLU A 52 -8.22 13.27 -1.36
N GLU A 53 -7.87 14.44 -0.81
CA GLU A 53 -6.51 14.71 -0.34
C GLU A 53 -6.13 13.79 0.83
N GLN A 54 -7.02 13.61 1.82
CA GLN A 54 -6.79 12.70 2.94
C GLN A 54 -6.63 11.26 2.46
N ALA A 55 -7.51 10.81 1.57
CA ALA A 55 -7.47 9.47 1.01
C ALA A 55 -6.17 9.22 0.22
N CYS A 56 -5.78 10.14 -0.66
CA CYS A 56 -4.54 10.02 -1.42
C CYS A 56 -3.30 10.12 -0.51
N LYS A 57 -3.34 10.94 0.56
CA LYS A 57 -2.22 11.15 1.48
C LYS A 57 -1.78 9.87 2.17
N CYS A 58 -2.72 8.97 2.46
CA CYS A 58 -2.43 7.74 3.18
C CYS A 58 -1.88 6.58 2.32
N ILE A 59 -1.92 6.71 0.98
CA ILE A 59 -1.46 5.69 0.02
C ILE A 59 -0.09 6.05 -0.55
N TYR A 60 0.87 5.14 -0.47
CA TYR A 60 2.23 5.27 -1.00
C TYR A 60 2.48 4.18 -2.03
N MET A 61 3.10 4.53 -3.16
CA MET A 61 3.37 3.58 -4.24
C MET A 61 4.85 3.51 -4.56
N ASN A 62 5.34 2.28 -4.71
CA ASN A 62 6.70 1.97 -5.12
C ASN A 62 6.65 1.07 -6.38
N ASP A 63 7.57 1.23 -7.32
CA ASP A 63 7.74 0.32 -8.46
C ASP A 63 9.24 0.04 -8.70
N ILE A 64 9.60 -0.47 -9.88
CA ILE A 64 11.00 -0.75 -10.25
C ILE A 64 11.91 0.48 -10.19
N GLY A 65 11.35 1.68 -10.39
CA GLY A 65 12.08 2.94 -10.26
C GLY A 65 12.05 3.53 -8.85
N GLY A 66 11.59 2.77 -7.86
CA GLY A 66 11.45 3.21 -6.47
C GLY A 66 10.13 3.95 -6.21
N LEU A 67 10.14 4.81 -5.20
CA LEU A 67 8.95 5.55 -4.77
C LEU A 67 8.42 6.44 -5.92
N VAL A 68 7.09 6.48 -6.07
CA VAL A 68 6.42 7.40 -7.00
C VAL A 68 6.38 8.80 -6.38
N THR A 69 7.30 9.65 -6.82
CA THR A 69 7.45 11.04 -6.34
C THR A 69 6.86 12.04 -7.33
N LYS A 70 6.51 13.26 -6.89
CA LYS A 70 5.91 14.30 -7.75
C LYS A 70 6.76 14.56 -9.02
N LYS A 71 8.07 14.74 -8.85
CA LYS A 71 9.02 14.94 -9.95
C LYS A 71 9.04 13.77 -10.94
N ARG A 72 8.93 12.54 -10.43
CA ARG A 72 8.92 11.35 -11.26
C ARG A 72 7.57 11.19 -11.99
N ALA A 73 6.48 11.49 -11.30
CA ALA A 73 5.13 11.38 -11.83
C ALA A 73 4.82 12.36 -12.98
N GLU A 74 5.63 13.42 -13.15
CA GLU A 74 5.57 14.29 -14.34
C GLU A 74 5.64 13.50 -15.64
N LYS A 75 6.46 12.44 -15.68
CA LYS A 75 6.66 11.56 -16.84
C LYS A 75 5.79 10.29 -16.81
N MET A 76 4.86 10.19 -15.85
CA MET A 76 3.99 9.02 -15.68
C MET A 76 2.54 9.37 -16.05
N THR A 77 1.66 8.37 -15.98
CA THR A 77 0.24 8.58 -16.25
C THR A 77 -0.43 9.40 -15.14
N GLU A 78 -1.57 10.04 -15.45
CA GLU A 78 -2.33 10.84 -14.50
C GLU A 78 -2.72 10.05 -13.23
N ARG A 79 -3.00 8.75 -13.40
CA ARG A 79 -3.28 7.83 -12.29
C ARG A 79 -2.16 7.77 -11.25
N HIS A 80 -0.89 7.85 -11.69
CA HIS A 80 0.26 7.88 -10.77
C HIS A 80 0.43 9.24 -10.09
N ARG A 81 0.12 10.34 -10.78
CA ARG A 81 0.25 11.70 -10.25
C ARG A 81 -0.63 11.90 -9.02
N ARG A 82 -1.83 11.30 -9.02
CA ARG A 82 -2.76 11.31 -7.89
C ARG A 82 -2.14 10.77 -6.59
N PHE A 83 -1.27 9.76 -6.69
CA PHE A 83 -0.63 9.11 -5.54
C PHE A 83 0.83 9.58 -5.32
N ALA A 84 1.33 10.49 -6.14
CA ALA A 84 2.72 10.91 -6.12
C ALA A 84 3.05 11.73 -4.87
N LYS A 85 4.12 11.32 -4.17
CA LYS A 85 4.54 11.98 -2.92
C LYS A 85 5.59 13.05 -3.16
N ALA A 86 5.56 14.09 -2.34
CA ALA A 86 6.71 14.98 -2.20
C ALA A 86 7.78 14.22 -1.37
N GLY A 87 8.64 13.45 -2.04
CA GLY A 87 9.68 12.63 -1.41
C GLY A 87 10.97 12.64 -2.22
N VAL A 88 12.11 12.73 -1.54
CA VAL A 88 13.45 13.00 -2.11
C VAL A 88 14.30 11.74 -2.31
N SER A 89 13.77 10.54 -2.03
CA SER A 89 14.54 9.29 -2.07
C SER A 89 14.18 8.41 -3.27
N THR A 90 15.09 8.33 -4.23
CA THR A 90 15.00 7.50 -5.44
C THR A 90 15.77 6.18 -5.28
N GLN A 91 15.56 5.43 -4.19
CA GLN A 91 16.15 4.09 -4.04
C GLN A 91 15.07 3.00 -4.04
N GLY A 92 15.18 2.07 -5.00
CA GLY A 92 14.44 0.80 -5.01
C GLY A 92 15.06 -0.24 -4.07
N GLY A 93 14.32 -1.30 -3.74
CA GLY A 93 14.73 -2.33 -2.76
C GLY A 93 14.23 -2.10 -1.33
N ALA A 94 13.28 -1.18 -1.14
CA ALA A 94 12.84 -0.69 0.17
C ALA A 94 11.95 -1.63 1.01
N PHE A 95 11.86 -2.93 0.71
CA PHE A 95 11.19 -3.91 1.57
C PHE A 95 12.15 -5.05 1.89
N THR A 96 13.20 -4.72 2.62
CA THR A 96 14.09 -5.73 3.19
C THR A 96 13.42 -6.36 4.42
N PRO A 97 13.85 -7.54 4.87
CA PRO A 97 13.39 -8.13 6.13
C PRO A 97 13.49 -7.17 7.31
N GLU A 98 14.49 -6.28 7.31
CA GLU A 98 14.67 -5.23 8.32
C GLU A 98 13.54 -4.20 8.28
N ILE A 99 13.10 -3.79 7.09
CA ILE A 99 11.99 -2.84 6.94
C ILE A 99 10.66 -3.50 7.35
N ILE A 100 10.48 -4.79 7.08
CA ILE A 100 9.30 -5.53 7.53
C ILE A 100 9.30 -5.64 9.06
N LYS A 101 10.45 -5.94 9.68
CA LYS A 101 10.61 -5.94 11.14
C LYS A 101 10.29 -4.57 11.74
N GLU A 102 10.73 -3.48 11.12
CA GLU A 102 10.35 -2.14 11.59
C GLU A 102 8.89 -1.81 11.38
N MET A 103 8.27 -2.27 10.30
CA MET A 103 6.83 -2.17 10.14
C MET A 103 6.08 -2.94 11.24
N ALA A 104 6.57 -4.10 11.67
CA ALA A 104 6.01 -4.86 12.79
C ALA A 104 6.27 -4.16 14.14
N ALA A 105 7.47 -3.62 14.38
CA ALA A 105 7.79 -2.88 15.59
C ALA A 105 6.98 -1.59 15.73
N MET A 106 6.65 -0.93 14.61
CA MET A 106 5.84 0.29 14.59
C MET A 106 4.33 0.03 14.70
N ASN A 107 3.86 -1.20 14.44
CA ASN A 107 2.43 -1.51 14.38
C ASN A 107 2.13 -2.80 15.13
N GLU A 108 1.35 -2.73 16.21
CA GLU A 108 0.92 -3.90 17.00
C GLU A 108 0.25 -5.00 16.16
N ARG A 109 -0.41 -4.62 15.06
CA ARG A 109 -1.10 -5.53 14.13
C ARG A 109 -0.82 -5.12 12.67
N PRO A 110 0.33 -5.51 12.08
CA PRO A 110 0.66 -5.13 10.71
C PRO A 110 -0.24 -5.86 9.71
N ILE A 111 -0.67 -5.17 8.66
CA ILE A 111 -1.45 -5.74 7.55
C ILE A 111 -0.50 -6.06 6.40
N ILE A 112 -0.39 -7.32 6.00
CA ILE A 112 0.50 -7.78 4.92
C ILE A 112 -0.32 -8.55 3.87
N PHE A 113 -0.34 -8.04 2.64
CA PHE A 113 -1.05 -8.65 1.51
C PHE A 113 -0.04 -9.01 0.42
N ALA A 114 0.30 -10.30 0.28
CA ALA A 114 1.10 -10.82 -0.82
C ALA A 114 0.19 -11.27 -1.96
N LEU A 115 0.20 -10.53 -3.07
CA LEU A 115 -0.82 -10.62 -4.13
C LEU A 115 -0.27 -11.14 -5.46
N SER A 116 1.04 -11.26 -5.59
CA SER A 116 1.67 -11.73 -6.81
C SER A 116 1.40 -13.22 -7.06
N ASN A 117 1.11 -13.53 -8.32
CA ASN A 117 0.79 -14.89 -8.78
C ASN A 117 1.76 -15.32 -9.91
N PRO A 118 2.09 -16.62 -10.04
CA PRO A 118 1.71 -17.73 -9.14
C PRO A 118 2.45 -17.65 -7.79
N THR A 119 2.17 -18.57 -6.86
CA THR A 119 2.70 -18.55 -5.47
C THR A 119 4.21 -18.32 -5.37
N GLN A 120 4.99 -18.84 -6.32
CA GLN A 120 6.45 -18.65 -6.38
C GLN A 120 6.89 -17.19 -6.58
N LYS A 121 5.98 -16.32 -7.02
CA LYS A 121 6.19 -14.88 -7.20
C LYS A 121 5.58 -14.05 -6.07
N ALA A 122 4.92 -14.67 -5.10
CA ALA A 122 4.33 -13.96 -3.97
C ALA A 122 5.42 -13.22 -3.18
N GLU A 123 5.11 -12.01 -2.70
CA GLU A 123 6.05 -11.13 -2.02
C GLU A 123 6.59 -11.75 -0.70
N CYS A 124 5.79 -12.59 -0.05
CA CYS A 124 6.22 -13.45 1.06
C CYS A 124 5.25 -14.62 1.21
N THR A 125 5.65 -15.67 1.92
CA THR A 125 4.71 -16.74 2.30
C THR A 125 3.91 -16.35 3.54
N ALA A 126 2.75 -16.99 3.75
CA ALA A 126 1.98 -16.80 4.98
C ALA A 126 2.79 -17.18 6.24
N LYS A 127 3.66 -18.20 6.14
CA LYS A 127 4.54 -18.61 7.24
C LYS A 127 5.53 -17.50 7.59
N ASP A 128 6.15 -16.87 6.58
CA ASP A 128 7.11 -15.79 6.79
C ASP A 128 6.43 -14.58 7.45
N ALA A 129 5.26 -14.20 6.95
CA ALA A 129 4.49 -13.09 7.52
C ALA A 129 4.19 -13.31 9.01
N ILE A 130 3.70 -14.50 9.39
CA ILE A 130 3.39 -14.82 10.80
C ILE A 130 4.66 -14.88 11.66
N THR A 131 5.72 -15.52 11.15
CA THR A 131 6.96 -15.73 11.92
C THR A 131 7.69 -14.42 12.22
N HIS A 132 7.59 -13.43 11.32
CA HIS A 132 8.33 -12.16 11.43
C HIS A 132 7.49 -11.00 11.97
N THR A 133 6.26 -11.24 12.42
CA THR A 133 5.36 -10.21 13.00
C THR A 133 4.86 -10.54 14.40
N ASN A 134 5.37 -11.62 15.02
CA ASN A 134 5.15 -11.97 16.43
C ASN A 134 6.28 -11.46 17.33
#